data_AF-A0A959QLZ4-F1
#
_entry.id   AF-A0A959QLZ4-F1
#
_cell.length_a   1.000
_cell.length_b   1.000
_cell.length_c   1.000
_cell.angle_alpha   90.00
_cell.angle_beta   90.00
_cell.angle_gamma   90.00
#
_symmetry.space_group_name_H-M   'P 1'
#
loop_
_entity.id
_entity.type
_entity.pdbx_description
1 polymer ?
#
loop_
_entity_poly.entity_id
_entity_poly.type
_entity_poly.pdbx_seq_one_letter_code
_entity_poly.pdbx_strand_id
1 'polypeptide(L)'
;MKLTIKNLGKIESCQLELNNLTILVGDNNSGKTYVTYSTYGALKYWRDFINYNNFKDVEQKIKSDGQIVLNQAEIVLLVDKCIKSESDKFKRRIRDLFNDKEKIFENASVKIEFDKPKQFEDCERKIRIGENISFEGSIKNNSLTIFFKNSS
;
A
#
# COMPACT_ATOMS: atom_id res chain seq x y z
N MET A 1 -11.53 1.26 -3.15
CA MET A 1 -10.42 0.36 -3.58
C MET A 1 -10.89 -0.48 -4.75
N LYS A 2 -10.06 -0.61 -5.77
CA LYS A 2 -10.34 -1.36 -6.98
C LYS A 2 -9.25 -2.42 -7.23
N LEU A 3 -9.68 -3.64 -7.51
CA LEU A 3 -8.83 -4.78 -7.81
C LEU A 3 -9.05 -5.19 -9.27
N THR A 4 -7.99 -5.35 -10.04
CA THR A 4 -8.05 -5.90 -11.40
C THR A 4 -7.23 -7.18 -11.43
N ILE A 5 -7.85 -8.29 -11.79
CA ILE A 5 -7.23 -9.62 -11.91
C ILE A 5 -7.29 -10.03 -13.37
N LYS A 6 -6.18 -10.52 -13.93
CA LYS A 6 -6.16 -11.10 -15.29
C LYS A 6 -5.38 -12.41 -15.31
N ASN A 7 -5.82 -13.32 -16.17
CA ASN A 7 -5.18 -14.61 -16.46
C ASN A 7 -4.87 -15.43 -15.20
N LEU A 8 -5.82 -15.53 -14.26
CA LEU A 8 -5.64 -16.26 -13.01
C LEU A 8 -6.65 -17.42 -12.91
N GLY A 9 -6.15 -18.64 -13.09
CA GLY A 9 -7.01 -19.83 -13.15
C GLY A 9 -8.02 -19.69 -14.30
N LYS A 10 -9.31 -19.68 -13.98
CA LYS A 10 -10.41 -19.48 -14.95
C LYS A 10 -10.75 -18.01 -15.23
N ILE A 11 -10.10 -17.07 -14.55
CA ILE A 11 -10.37 -15.64 -14.73
C ILE A 11 -9.50 -15.14 -15.87
N GLU A 12 -10.11 -14.87 -17.03
CA GLU A 12 -9.45 -14.13 -18.11
C GLU A 12 -9.25 -12.66 -17.70
N SER A 13 -10.33 -12.01 -17.25
CA SER A 13 -10.30 -10.65 -16.71
C SER A 13 -11.42 -10.46 -15.68
N CYS A 14 -11.09 -9.86 -14.55
CA CYS A 14 -12.04 -9.46 -13.51
C CYS A 14 -11.64 -8.08 -12.99
N GLN A 15 -12.61 -7.19 -12.90
CA GLN A 15 -12.47 -5.90 -12.23
C GLN A 15 -13.48 -5.85 -11.10
N LEU A 16 -12.99 -5.71 -9.88
CA LEU A 16 -13.78 -5.68 -8.66
C LEU A 16 -13.56 -4.36 -7.95
N GLU A 17 -14.63 -3.63 -7.68
CA GLU A 17 -14.62 -2.49 -6.79
C GLU A 17 -15.11 -2.94 -5.40
N LEU A 18 -14.27 -2.75 -4.38
CA LEU A 18 -14.56 -3.17 -3.02
C LEU A 18 -15.26 -2.05 -2.26
N ASN A 19 -16.45 -2.36 -1.76
CA ASN A 19 -17.26 -1.51 -0.90
C ASN A 19 -17.32 -2.08 0.53
N ASN A 20 -17.95 -1.34 1.45
CA ASN A 20 -18.11 -1.73 2.86
C ASN A 20 -18.64 -3.18 3.03
N LEU A 21 -19.55 -3.58 2.16
CA LEU A 21 -20.00 -4.97 2.03
C LEU A 21 -19.91 -5.38 0.56
N THR A 22 -19.14 -6.43 0.29
CA THR A 22 -18.98 -7.01 -1.05
C THR A 22 -19.32 -8.49 -0.98
N ILE A 23 -20.33 -8.93 -1.72
CA ILE A 23 -20.79 -10.33 -1.74
C ILE A 23 -20.51 -10.90 -3.14
N LEU A 24 -19.77 -12.00 -3.21
CA LEU A 24 -19.48 -12.72 -4.45
C LEU A 24 -20.40 -13.94 -4.56
N VAL A 25 -21.26 -13.96 -5.58
CA VAL A 25 -22.20 -15.06 -5.86
C VAL A 25 -21.92 -15.72 -7.22
N GLY A 26 -22.44 -16.93 -7.42
CA GLY A 26 -22.34 -17.70 -8.67
C GLY A 26 -21.94 -19.16 -8.46
N ASP A 27 -21.76 -19.91 -9.54
CA ASP A 27 -21.54 -21.36 -9.51
C ASP A 27 -20.21 -21.79 -8.90
N ASN A 28 -20.16 -23.00 -8.36
CA ASN A 28 -18.91 -23.59 -7.91
C ASN A 28 -17.87 -23.58 -9.03
N ASN A 29 -16.60 -23.30 -8.67
CA ASN A 29 -15.50 -23.27 -9.63
C ASN A 29 -15.65 -22.19 -10.74
N SER A 30 -16.34 -21.08 -10.46
CA SER A 30 -16.47 -19.91 -11.35
C SER A 30 -15.38 -18.84 -11.16
N GLY A 31 -14.37 -19.11 -10.33
CA GLY A 31 -13.29 -18.17 -10.03
C GLY A 31 -13.48 -17.36 -8.75
N LYS A 32 -14.60 -17.52 -8.01
CA LYS A 32 -14.81 -16.86 -6.71
C LYS A 32 -13.64 -17.05 -5.74
N THR A 33 -13.10 -18.27 -5.61
CA THR A 33 -11.95 -18.54 -4.75
C THR A 33 -10.73 -17.71 -5.16
N TYR A 34 -10.42 -17.62 -6.46
CA TYR A 34 -9.31 -16.80 -6.94
C TYR A 34 -9.52 -15.32 -6.60
N VAL A 35 -10.71 -14.77 -6.87
CA VAL A 35 -11.04 -13.38 -6.52
C VAL A 35 -10.90 -13.14 -5.01
N THR A 36 -11.46 -14.01 -4.19
CA THR A 36 -11.43 -13.89 -2.72
C THR A 36 -10.01 -13.94 -2.19
N TYR A 37 -9.19 -14.90 -2.60
CA TYR A 37 -7.82 -15.04 -2.11
C TYR A 37 -6.90 -13.93 -2.63
N SER A 38 -7.05 -13.50 -3.88
CA SER A 38 -6.32 -12.32 -4.40
C SER A 38 -6.70 -11.05 -3.65
N THR A 39 -7.99 -10.85 -3.35
CA THR A 39 -8.48 -9.73 -2.54
C THR A 39 -7.92 -9.80 -1.12
N TYR A 40 -8.01 -10.96 -0.48
CA TYR A 40 -7.45 -11.18 0.85
C TYR A 40 -5.95 -10.92 0.89
N GLY A 41 -5.22 -11.38 -0.12
CA GLY A 41 -3.79 -11.13 -0.24
C GLY A 41 -3.43 -9.66 -0.35
N ALA A 42 -4.19 -8.92 -1.17
CA ALA A 42 -4.01 -7.48 -1.35
C ALA A 42 -4.21 -6.76 -0.02
N LEU A 43 -5.27 -7.12 0.71
CA LEU A 43 -5.60 -6.51 2.00
C LEU A 43 -4.66 -6.94 3.12
N LYS A 44 -4.16 -8.18 3.14
CA LYS A 44 -3.25 -8.68 4.18
C LYS A 44 -1.86 -8.06 4.06
N TYR A 45 -1.37 -7.94 2.83
CA TYR A 45 0.01 -7.50 2.55
C TYR A 45 0.08 -6.06 2.05
N TRP A 46 -0.93 -5.25 2.34
CA TRP A 46 -1.02 -3.89 1.80
C TRP A 46 0.18 -3.00 2.16
N ARG A 47 0.76 -3.20 3.36
CA ARG A 47 1.95 -2.45 3.82
C ARG A 47 3.18 -2.75 3.00
N ASP A 48 3.24 -3.94 2.41
CA ASP A 48 4.35 -4.33 1.54
C ASP A 48 4.31 -3.61 0.20
N PHE A 49 3.19 -2.94 -0.13
CA PHE A 49 3.13 -2.01 -1.26
C PHE A 49 3.81 -0.66 -0.98
N ILE A 50 4.28 -0.44 0.26
CA ILE A 50 5.04 0.77 0.60
C ILE A 50 6.51 0.54 0.28
N ASN A 51 6.97 1.06 -0.86
CA ASN A 51 8.39 1.06 -1.19
C ASN A 51 9.11 2.20 -0.47
N TYR A 52 9.76 1.88 0.64
CA TYR A 52 10.50 2.85 1.46
C TYR A 52 11.61 3.60 0.70
N ASN A 53 12.12 3.06 -0.42
CA ASN A 53 13.09 3.78 -1.25
C ASN A 53 12.53 5.08 -1.85
N ASN A 54 11.21 5.20 -1.98
CA ASN A 54 10.56 6.42 -2.44
C ASN A 54 10.59 7.56 -1.41
N PHE A 55 11.00 7.29 -0.16
CA PHE A 55 11.11 8.28 0.91
C PHE A 55 12.54 8.82 1.08
N LYS A 56 13.50 8.45 0.21
CA LYS A 56 14.89 8.90 0.32
C LYS A 56 15.03 10.43 0.33
N ASP A 57 14.26 11.13 -0.49
CA ASP A 57 14.30 12.60 -0.53
C ASP A 57 13.75 13.21 0.77
N VAL A 58 12.73 12.59 1.35
CA VAL A 58 12.16 12.97 2.66
C VAL A 58 13.18 12.72 3.78
N GLU A 59 13.84 11.57 3.76
CA GLU A 59 14.88 11.19 4.71
C GLU A 59 16.05 12.19 4.67
N GLN A 60 16.51 12.57 3.48
CA GLN A 60 17.60 13.52 3.31
C GLN A 60 17.25 14.90 3.88
N LYS A 61 16.04 15.42 3.59
CA LYS A 61 15.58 16.70 4.13
C LYS A 61 15.47 16.70 5.66
N ILE A 62 14.92 15.62 6.25
CA ILE A 62 14.85 15.50 7.71
C ILE A 62 16.24 15.51 8.33
N LYS A 63 17.22 14.83 7.69
CA LYS A 63 18.61 14.79 8.16
C LYS A 63 19.33 16.14 8.04
N SER A 64 19.08 16.91 6.99
CA SER A 64 19.73 18.22 6.78
C SER A 64 19.08 19.34 7.59
N ASP A 65 17.75 19.39 7.60
CA ASP A 65 17.00 20.55 8.09
C ASP A 65 16.43 20.32 9.50
N GLY A 66 16.54 19.09 10.02
CA GLY A 66 15.94 18.67 11.29
C GLY A 66 14.41 18.57 11.26
N GLN A 67 13.78 18.93 10.14
CA GLN A 67 12.34 18.88 9.97
C GLN A 67 11.94 18.76 8.50
N ILE A 68 10.71 18.34 8.26
CA ILE A 68 10.06 18.46 6.95
C ILE A 68 8.58 18.78 7.14
N VAL A 69 8.06 19.61 6.24
CA VAL A 69 6.63 19.89 6.10
C VAL A 69 6.20 19.46 4.71
N LEU A 70 5.18 18.62 4.62
CA LEU A 70 4.57 18.17 3.38
C LEU A 70 3.10 18.57 3.37
N ASN A 71 2.67 19.23 2.30
CA ASN A 71 1.27 19.52 2.08
C ASN A 71 0.51 18.28 1.57
N GLN A 72 -0.82 18.39 1.48
CA GLN A 72 -1.68 17.31 1.05
C GLN A 72 -1.29 16.69 -0.30
N ALA A 73 -0.98 17.52 -1.29
CA ALA A 73 -0.65 17.05 -2.64
C ALA A 73 0.67 16.28 -2.64
N GLU A 74 1.65 16.73 -1.87
CA GLU A 74 2.93 16.05 -1.69
C GLU A 74 2.76 14.70 -1.00
N ILE A 75 1.93 14.62 0.05
CA ILE A 75 1.61 13.35 0.74
C ILE A 75 0.96 12.37 -0.24
N VAL A 76 -0.06 12.81 -0.99
CA VAL A 76 -0.76 11.97 -1.97
C VAL A 76 0.18 11.49 -3.07
N LEU A 77 1.07 12.35 -3.58
CA LEU A 77 2.06 11.97 -4.58
C LEU A 77 3.05 10.93 -4.05
N LEU A 78 3.53 11.11 -2.82
CA LEU A 78 4.46 10.19 -2.16
C LEU A 78 3.83 8.80 -1.98
N VAL A 79 2.58 8.74 -1.53
CA VAL A 79 1.82 7.49 -1.37
C VAL A 79 1.54 6.83 -2.72
N ASP A 80 1.12 7.59 -3.74
CA ASP A 80 0.85 7.08 -5.10
C ASP A 80 2.10 6.47 -5.73
N LYS A 81 3.26 7.12 -5.55
CA LYS A 81 4.57 6.61 -6.01
C LYS A 81 4.92 5.27 -5.35
N CYS A 82 4.61 5.13 -4.05
CA CYS A 82 4.84 3.88 -3.33
C CYS A 82 4.01 2.72 -3.89
N ILE A 83 2.70 2.90 -3.98
CA ILE A 83 1.75 1.86 -4.40
C ILE A 83 2.04 1.37 -5.85
N LYS A 84 2.34 2.30 -6.76
CA LYS A 84 2.63 1.97 -8.16
C LYS A 84 3.87 1.09 -8.32
N SER A 85 4.93 1.35 -7.54
CA SER A 85 6.20 0.64 -7.68
C SER A 85 6.19 -0.82 -7.19
N GLU A 86 5.20 -1.20 -6.37
CA GLU A 86 5.14 -2.52 -5.73
C GLU A 86 4.03 -3.44 -6.24
N SER A 87 3.13 -2.91 -7.10
CA SER A 87 2.08 -3.72 -7.74
C SER A 87 2.67 -4.90 -8.53
N ASP A 88 3.85 -4.73 -9.13
CA ASP A 88 4.55 -5.81 -9.86
C ASP A 88 5.10 -6.91 -8.93
N LYS A 89 5.47 -6.57 -7.68
CA LYS A 89 5.93 -7.56 -6.69
C LYS A 89 4.77 -8.34 -6.09
N PHE A 90 3.54 -7.83 -6.20
CA PHE A 90 2.35 -8.51 -5.70
C PHE A 90 2.12 -9.87 -6.36
N LYS A 91 2.49 -10.02 -7.63
CA LYS A 91 2.42 -11.30 -8.35
C LYS A 91 3.15 -12.43 -7.60
N ARG A 92 4.32 -12.14 -7.03
CA ARG A 92 5.09 -13.13 -6.25
C ARG A 92 4.35 -13.53 -4.97
N ARG A 93 3.80 -12.55 -4.25
CA ARG A 93 3.07 -12.78 -3.00
C ARG A 93 1.74 -13.52 -3.21
N ILE A 94 1.06 -13.27 -4.32
CA ILE A 94 -0.12 -14.04 -4.70
C ILE A 94 0.24 -15.51 -4.90
N ARG A 95 1.32 -15.81 -5.62
CA ARG A 95 1.75 -17.20 -5.80
C ARG A 95 1.98 -17.89 -4.44
N ASP A 96 2.62 -17.19 -3.50
CA ASP A 96 2.88 -17.72 -2.16
C ASP A 96 1.59 -17.96 -1.35
N LEU A 97 0.56 -17.11 -1.54
CA LEU A 97 -0.75 -17.24 -0.88
C LEU A 97 -1.53 -18.49 -1.29
N PHE A 98 -1.43 -18.90 -2.55
CA PHE A 98 -2.05 -20.13 -3.02
C PHE A 98 -1.19 -21.35 -2.72
N ASN A 99 -0.03 -21.18 -2.08
CA ASN A 99 0.98 -22.20 -1.82
C ASN A 99 1.31 -23.01 -3.09
N ASP A 100 1.28 -22.32 -4.23
CA ASP A 100 1.15 -22.97 -5.52
C ASP A 100 2.49 -23.04 -6.26
N LYS A 101 2.79 -24.24 -6.76
CA LYS A 101 3.93 -24.51 -7.64
C LYS A 101 3.53 -24.46 -9.12
N GLU A 102 2.25 -24.24 -9.42
CA GLU A 102 1.71 -24.29 -10.77
C GLU A 102 2.04 -23.08 -11.63
N LYS A 103 2.16 -23.35 -12.94
CA LYS A 103 2.37 -22.36 -14.00
C LYS A 103 1.21 -21.39 -14.19
N ILE A 104 0.05 -21.65 -13.56
CA ILE A 104 -1.15 -20.81 -13.72
C ILE A 104 -0.93 -19.36 -13.26
N PHE A 105 0.08 -19.09 -12.43
CA PHE A 105 0.47 -17.74 -12.01
C PHE A 105 1.51 -17.08 -12.92
N GLU A 106 2.11 -17.80 -13.88
CA GLU A 106 3.15 -17.25 -14.75
C GLU A 106 2.64 -16.07 -15.59
N ASN A 107 1.38 -16.12 -16.01
CA ASN A 107 0.75 -15.06 -16.81
C ASN A 107 -0.26 -14.23 -16.01
N ALA A 108 -0.50 -14.57 -14.74
CA ALA A 108 -1.43 -13.85 -13.89
C ALA A 108 -0.91 -12.45 -13.57
N SER A 109 -1.83 -11.48 -13.53
CA SER A 109 -1.56 -10.15 -13.01
C SER A 109 -2.67 -9.72 -12.07
N VAL A 110 -2.28 -9.05 -11.00
CA VAL A 110 -3.23 -8.41 -10.10
C VAL A 110 -2.76 -7.01 -9.82
N LYS A 111 -3.64 -6.05 -10.08
CA LYS A 111 -3.40 -4.62 -9.90
C LYS A 111 -4.36 -4.09 -8.85
N ILE A 112 -3.86 -3.25 -7.97
CA ILE A 112 -4.64 -2.59 -6.93
C ILE A 112 -4.60 -1.09 -7.18
N GLU A 113 -5.75 -0.46 -7.06
CA GLU A 113 -5.92 0.98 -7.13
C GLU A 113 -6.68 1.44 -5.88
N PHE A 114 -6.21 2.52 -5.26
CA PHE A 114 -6.84 3.12 -4.09
C PHE A 114 -7.35 4.51 -4.43
N ASP A 115 -8.47 4.85 -3.83
CA ASP A 115 -8.99 6.21 -3.88
C ASP A 115 -8.03 7.11 -3.10
N LYS A 116 -7.62 8.22 -3.74
CA LYS A 116 -6.69 9.16 -3.12
C LYS A 116 -7.42 9.88 -1.97
N PRO A 117 -6.83 9.90 -0.76
CA PRO A 117 -7.46 10.57 0.37
C PRO A 117 -7.59 12.06 0.06
N LYS A 118 -8.83 12.58 0.20
CA LYS A 118 -9.14 14.01 0.07
C LYS A 118 -8.91 14.77 1.37
N GLN A 119 -8.85 14.06 2.49
CA GLN A 119 -8.58 14.58 3.81
C GLN A 119 -7.81 13.53 4.60
N PHE A 120 -6.97 13.99 5.51
CA PHE A 120 -6.26 13.19 6.49
C PHE A 120 -6.77 13.56 7.87
N GLU A 121 -7.03 12.54 8.68
CA GLU A 121 -7.38 12.76 10.08
C GLU A 121 -6.18 13.34 10.84
N ASP A 122 -6.47 14.33 11.69
CA ASP A 122 -5.47 14.92 12.56
C ASP A 122 -4.92 13.83 13.49
N CYS A 123 -3.60 13.72 13.53
CA CYS A 123 -2.95 12.74 14.39
C CYS A 123 -1.54 13.18 14.79
N GLU A 124 -1.07 12.66 15.92
CA GLU A 124 0.27 12.90 16.41
C GLU A 124 0.92 11.57 16.80
N ARG A 125 2.21 11.44 16.47
CA ARG A 125 3.03 10.26 16.76
C ARG A 125 4.43 10.69 17.17
N LYS A 126 4.94 10.05 18.22
CA LYS A 126 6.31 10.21 18.67
C LYS A 126 7.00 8.85 18.68
N ILE A 127 8.15 8.77 18.03
CA ILE A 127 9.00 7.57 18.01
C ILE A 127 10.31 7.95 18.68
N ARG A 128 10.75 7.16 19.66
CA ARG A 128 12.06 7.28 20.31
C ARG A 128 12.91 6.07 19.96
N ILE A 129 14.17 6.31 19.65
CA ILE A 129 15.18 5.28 19.37
C ILE A 129 16.34 5.51 20.33
N GLY A 130 16.46 4.63 21.33
CA GLY A 130 17.37 4.87 22.45
C GLY A 130 17.01 6.13 23.22
N GLU A 131 18.01 6.74 23.86
CA GLU A 131 17.82 7.92 24.72
C GLU A 131 17.88 9.24 23.94
N ASN A 132 18.62 9.26 22.83
CA ASN A 132 19.05 10.50 22.20
C ASN A 132 18.29 10.84 20.91
N ILE A 133 17.69 9.85 20.25
CA ILE A 133 17.01 10.05 18.97
C ILE A 133 15.51 10.05 19.17
N SER A 134 14.84 11.09 18.69
CA SER A 134 13.37 11.10 18.61
C SER A 134 12.86 11.74 17.32
N PHE A 135 11.78 11.16 16.82
CA PHE A 135 10.98 11.69 15.72
C PHE A 135 9.60 12.06 16.24
N GLU A 136 9.16 13.27 15.97
CA GLU A 136 7.82 13.77 16.32
C GLU A 136 7.10 14.13 15.01
N GLY A 137 6.09 13.35 14.66
CA GLY A 137 5.27 13.54 13.48
C GLY A 137 3.85 14.00 13.84
N SER A 138 3.31 14.94 13.08
CA SER A 138 1.91 15.37 13.23
C SER A 138 1.28 15.61 11.87
N ILE A 139 0.03 15.18 11.71
CA ILE A 139 -0.84 15.62 10.63
C ILE A 139 -1.83 16.61 11.24
N LYS A 140 -1.86 17.84 10.72
CA LYS A 140 -2.85 18.86 11.06
C LYS A 140 -3.30 19.58 9.81
N ASN A 141 -4.61 19.73 9.61
CA ASN A 141 -5.17 20.43 8.44
C ASN A 141 -4.59 19.91 7.10
N ASN A 142 -4.48 18.58 6.94
CA ASN A 142 -3.89 17.91 5.77
C ASN A 142 -2.41 18.21 5.50
N SER A 143 -1.68 18.78 6.47
CA SER A 143 -0.25 18.99 6.40
C SER A 143 0.47 18.03 7.35
N LEU A 144 1.46 17.31 6.84
CA LEU A 144 2.33 16.45 7.62
C LEU A 144 3.59 17.24 8.00
N THR A 145 3.87 17.32 9.30
CA THR A 145 5.13 17.84 9.81
C THR A 145 5.86 16.74 10.56
N ILE A 146 7.14 16.56 10.27
CA ILE A 146 8.02 15.64 11.01
C ILE A 146 9.21 16.43 11.52
N PHE A 147 9.51 16.30 12.81
CA PHE A 147 10.70 16.83 13.45
C PHE A 147 11.62 15.71 13.88
N PHE A 148 12.91 15.89 13.65
CA PHE A 148 13.98 15.03 14.15
C PHE A 148 14.74 15.78 15.24
N LYS A 149 14.85 15.16 16.41
CA LYS A 149 15.65 15.65 17.53
C LYS A 149 16.73 14.63 17.83
N ASN A 150 17.97 15.09 17.86
CA ASN A 150 19.13 14.33 18.29
C ASN A 150 19.83 15.10 19.41
N SER A 151 19.70 14.62 20.64
CA SER A 151 20.44 15.15 21.78
C SER A 151 21.82 14.50 21.76
N SER A 152 22.85 15.25 21.37
CA SER A 152 24.26 14.80 21.48
C SER A 152 24.72 14.83 22.92
#